data_AF-A0A1I1SIY4-F1
#
_entry.id   AF-A0A1I1SIY4-F1
#
_cell.length_a   1.000
_cell.length_b   1.000
_cell.length_c   1.000
_cell.angle_alpha   90.00
_cell.angle_beta   90.00
_cell.angle_gamma   90.00
#
_symmetry.space_group_name_H-M   'P 1'
#
loop_
_entity.id
_entity.type
_entity.pdbx_description
1 polymer ?
#
loop_
_entity_poly.entity_id
_entity_poly.type
_entity_poly.pdbx_seq_one_letter_code
_entity_poly.pdbx_strand_id
1 'polypeptide(L)' 'MTVSVRIRQDYSSQELRRLASRSKDANQSRRLLSLAAVLDGLSRADAARMGGMDRQTLRDWVH' A
#
# COMPACT_ATOMS: atom_id res chain seq x y z
N MET A 1 -11.03 -16.22 -14.03
CA MET A 1 -11.70 -15.68 -12.84
C MET A 1 -10.80 -14.58 -12.27
N THR A 2 -11.15 -13.31 -12.48
CA THR A 2 -10.39 -12.19 -11.93
C THR A 2 -10.76 -12.01 -10.47
N VAL A 3 -9.86 -12.40 -9.56
CA VAL A 3 -10.03 -12.13 -8.13
C VAL A 3 -9.82 -10.63 -7.94
N SER A 4 -10.91 -9.88 -8.04
CA SER A 4 -10.94 -8.50 -7.57
C SER A 4 -10.71 -8.57 -6.07
N VAL A 5 -9.50 -8.20 -5.62
CA VAL A 5 -9.22 -7.97 -4.20
C VAL A 5 -10.23 -6.91 -3.75
N ARG A 6 -11.35 -7.35 -3.15
CA ARG A 6 -12.19 -6.47 -2.34
C ARG A 6 -11.27 -6.05 -1.22
N ILE A 7 -10.70 -4.85 -1.31
CA ILE A 7 -9.99 -4.26 -0.19
C ILE A 7 -10.98 -4.33 0.96
N ARG A 8 -10.69 -5.17 1.96
CA ARG A 8 -11.48 -5.24 3.18
C ARG A 8 -11.55 -3.81 3.67
N GLN A 9 -12.74 -3.21 3.60
CA GLN A 9 -12.99 -1.86 4.07
C GLN A 9 -12.76 -1.73 5.60
N ASP A 10 -12.38 -2.82 6.26
CA ASP A 10 -11.93 -2.88 7.65
C ASP A 10 -10.73 -1.95 7.93
N TYR A 11 -9.89 -1.64 6.94
CA TYR A 11 -8.70 -0.79 7.14
C TYR A 11 -8.78 0.52 6.36
N SER A 12 -8.82 1.62 7.11
CA SER A 12 -8.64 2.96 6.55
C SER A 12 -7.18 3.22 6.19
N SER A 13 -6.93 4.23 5.33
CA SER A 13 -5.57 4.70 5.06
C SER A 13 -4.81 5.10 6.33
N GLN A 14 -5.51 5.63 7.33
CA GLN A 14 -4.93 5.94 8.64
C GLN A 14 -4.48 4.68 9.39
N GLU A 15 -5.31 3.64 9.43
CA GLU A 15 -4.94 2.38 10.11
C GLU A 15 -3.75 1.71 9.41
N LEU A 16 -3.68 1.76 8.07
CA LEU A 16 -2.51 1.27 7.34
C LEU A 16 -1.24 2.06 7.66
N ARG A 17 -1.32 3.39 7.76
CA ARG A 17 -0.19 4.23 8.21
C ARG A 17 0.23 3.89 9.64
N ARG A 18 -0.73 3.59 10.51
CA ARG A 18 -0.49 3.21 11.92
C ARG A 18 0.12 1.82 12.04
N LEU A 19 -0.29 0.87 11.21
CA LEU A 19 0.36 -0.44 11.10
C LEU A 19 1.77 -0.31 10.52
N ALA A 20 1.96 0.59 9.54
CA ALA A 20 3.27 0.85 8.95
C ALA A 20 4.27 1.37 10.00
N SER A 21 3.84 2.28 10.88
CA SER A 21 4.69 2.83 11.94
C SER A 21 5.00 1.82 13.05
N ARG A 22 4.15 0.80 13.23
CA ARG A 22 4.35 -0.27 14.21
C ARG A 22 5.12 -1.47 13.66
N SER A 23 5.24 -1.57 12.33
CA SER A 23 6.04 -2.63 11.71
C SER A 23 7.53 -2.35 11.91
N LYS A 24 8.27 -3.41 12.25
CA LYS A 24 9.73 -3.39 12.37
C LYS A 24 10.43 -3.63 11.03
N ASP A 25 9.67 -4.10 10.04
CA ASP A 25 10.17 -4.43 8.71
C ASP A 25 9.96 -3.25 7.77
N ALA A 26 11.06 -2.59 7.39
CA ALA A 26 11.01 -1.42 6.51
C ALA A 26 10.28 -1.68 5.18
N ASN A 27 10.34 -2.91 4.66
CA ASN A 27 9.62 -3.32 3.46
C ASN A 27 8.11 -3.40 3.69
N GLN A 28 7.69 -3.92 4.85
CA GLN A 28 6.28 -4.01 5.22
C GLN A 28 5.69 -2.63 5.50
N SER A 29 6.42 -1.75 6.19
CA SER A 29 6.01 -0.35 6.40
C SER A 29 5.78 0.36 5.06
N ARG A 30 6.70 0.24 4.11
CA ARG A 30 6.57 0.88 2.79
C ARG A 30 5.39 0.31 1.98
N ARG A 31 5.10 -0.99 2.09
CA ARG A 31 3.94 -1.62 1.45
C ARG A 31 2.62 -1.09 2.01
N LEU A 32 2.53 -0.98 3.34
CA LEU A 32 1.36 -0.45 4.02
C LEU A 32 1.12 1.03 3.69
N LEU A 33 2.18 1.84 3.62
CA LEU A 33 2.08 3.24 3.18
C LEU A 33 1.61 3.38 1.72
N SER A 34 2.11 2.52 0.84
CA SER A 34 1.69 2.51 -0.56
C SER A 34 0.21 2.13 -0.70
N LEU A 35 -0.26 1.15 0.08
CA LEU A 35 -1.68 0.79 0.13
C LEU A 35 -2.55 1.91 0.71
N ALA A 36 -2.07 2.60 1.74
CA ALA A 36 -2.75 3.77 2.31
C ALA A 36 -2.93 4.88 1.27
N ALA A 37 -1.89 5.18 0.49
CA ALA A 37 -1.94 6.18 -0.57
C ALA A 37 -2.93 5.80 -1.69
N VAL A 38 -2.98 4.53 -2.10
CA VAL A 38 -3.98 4.05 -3.08
C VAL A 38 -5.40 4.18 -2.53
N LEU A 39 -5.60 3.90 -1.24
CA LEU A 39 -6.90 4.10 -0.57
C LEU A 39 -7.30 5.57 -0.45
N ASP A 40 -6.34 6.47 -0.26
CA ASP A 40 -6.55 7.92 -0.29
C ASP A 40 -6.87 8.45 -1.70
N GLY A 41 -6.92 7.57 -2.72
CA GLY A 41 -7.25 7.92 -4.11
C GLY A 41 -6.06 8.36 -4.94
N LEU A 42 -4.83 8.24 -4.42
CA LEU A 42 -3.64 8.56 -5.21
C LEU A 42 -3.41 7.53 -6.32
N SER A 43 -2.80 8.01 -7.40
CA SER A 43 -2.37 7.14 -8.49
C SER A 43 -1.33 6.12 -7.97
N ARG A 44 -1.32 4.91 -8.57
CA ARG A 44 -0.35 3.87 -8.22
C ARG A 44 1.11 4.34 -8.36
N ALA A 45 1.38 5.30 -9.24
CA ALA A 45 2.71 5.88 -9.40
C ALA A 45 3.11 6.78 -8.21
N ASP A 46 2.16 7.55 -7.69
CA ASP A 46 2.39 8.40 -6.51
C ASP A 46 2.51 7.58 -5.24
N ALA A 47 1.70 6.52 -5.12
CA ALA A 47 1.82 5.55 -4.04
C ALA A 47 3.19 4.86 -4.02
N ALA A 48 3.72 4.47 -5.18
CA ALA A 48 5.05 3.87 -5.29
C ALA A 48 6.16 4.84 -4.86
N ARG A 49 6.05 6.11 -5.26
CA ARG A 49 6.97 7.18 -4.81
C ARG A 49 6.93 7.36 -3.30
N MET A 50 5.76 7.38 -2.66
CA MET A 50 5.65 7.44 -1.20
C MET A 50 6.27 6.24 -0.50
N GLY A 51 6.15 5.06 -1.10
CA GLY A 51 6.78 3.84 -0.64
C GLY A 51 8.29 3.77 -0.87
N GLY A 52 8.92 4.80 -1.47
CA GLY A 52 10.35 4.80 -1.80
C GLY A 52 10.74 3.61 -2.69
N MET A 53 9.82 3.17 -3.54
CA MET A 53 9.95 1.97 -4.36
C MET A 53 9.56 2.27 -5.80
N ASP A 54 10.16 1.55 -6.75
CA ASP A 54 9.80 1.70 -8.15
C ASP A 54 8.36 1.21 -8.39
N ARG A 55 7.70 1.81 -9.39
CA ARG A 55 6.33 1.45 -9.78
C ARG A 55 6.19 -0.04 -10.09
N GLN A 56 7.25 -0.67 -10.59
CA GLN A 56 7.28 -2.10 -10.90
C GLN A 56 7.25 -2.96 -9.62
N THR A 57 7.99 -2.58 -8.58
CA THR A 57 8.00 -3.24 -7.27
C THR A 57 6.60 -3.22 -6.63
N LEU A 58 5.92 -2.07 -6.70
CA LEU A 58 4.55 -1.97 -6.18
C LEU A 58 3.57 -2.85 -6.98
N ARG A 59 3.73 -2.94 -8.30
CA ARG A 59 2.87 -3.75 -9.18
C ARG A 59 3.04 -5.25 -8.93
N ASP A 60 4.27 -5.70 -8.71
CA ASP A 60 4.60 -7.08 -8.37
C ASP A 60 3.94 -7.52 -7.05
N TRP A 61 3.81 -6.58 -6.10
CA TRP A 61 3.22 -6.84 -4.79
C TRP A 61 1.69 -6.79 -4.73
N VAL A 62 1.02 -6.38 -5.81
CA VAL A 62 -0.45 -6.28 -5.91
C VAL A 62 -1.05 -7.46 -6.72
N HIS A 63 -0.27 -8.52 -6.97
CA HIS A 63 -0.81 -9.81 -7.45
C HIS A 63 -1.45 -10.64 -6.35
#